data_AF-A0A524QW35-F1
#
_entry.id   AF-A0A524QW35-F1
#
_cell.length_a   1.000
_cell.length_b   1.000
_cell.length_c   1.000
_cell.angle_alpha   90.00
_cell.angle_beta   90.00
_cell.angle_gamma   90.00
#
_symmetry.space_group_name_H-M   'P 1'
#
loop_
_entity.id
_entity.type
_entity.pdbx_description
1 polymer ?
#
loop_
_entity_poly.entity_id
_entity_poly.type
_entity_poly.pdbx_seq_one_letter_code
_entity_poly.pdbx_strand_id
1 'polypeptide(L)'
;MGLSAGLRAKDSAKELQMVTVRSRGKGKGDVVRFGTGSVETDTKKFLQKYFRAVDKSVRKALGVEKFPLILATVDYLVPHYRAVNTYPNMLEASVSGNPDNLTVEELHKKSLGVVRPVFSSTLEAARNKYKELTNVSSKQACKELKAILGASFYGRVDILFAAVGARVWGTYDPQANTIAISQKPRLGYVDLLDLAAAYTLINGGTVHALDPRKMPDRSPIAAIYRY
;
A
#
# COMPACT_ATOMS: atom_id res chain seq x y z
N MET A 1 -15.71 -12.82 7.16
CA MET A 1 -17.05 -12.18 7.11
C MET A 1 -16.93 -10.95 6.24
N GLY A 2 -17.57 -10.98 5.07
CA GLY A 2 -17.31 -10.05 3.97
C GLY A 2 -18.08 -8.73 4.09
N LEU A 3 -17.45 -7.66 3.61
CA LEU A 3 -18.00 -6.31 3.48
C LEU A 3 -19.05 -6.18 2.34
N SER A 4 -19.54 -7.30 1.78
CA SER A 4 -20.52 -7.33 0.69
C SER A 4 -22.00 -7.32 1.13
N ALA A 5 -22.30 -7.15 2.43
CA ALA A 5 -23.66 -7.27 2.96
C ALA A 5 -24.31 -5.97 3.48
N GLY A 6 -23.70 -4.79 3.25
CA GLY A 6 -24.14 -3.53 3.87
C GLY A 6 -25.06 -2.60 3.06
N LEU A 7 -25.35 -2.89 1.78
CA LEU A 7 -26.08 -1.95 0.90
C LEU A 7 -27.24 -2.62 0.16
N ARG A 8 -28.07 -3.33 0.91
CA ARG A 8 -29.35 -3.86 0.42
C ARG A 8 -30.49 -3.50 1.39
N ALA A 9 -30.92 -2.26 1.33
CA ALA A 9 -32.27 -1.81 1.69
C ALA A 9 -32.43 -0.42 1.07
N LYS A 10 -33.07 -0.31 -0.10
CA LYS A 10 -34.52 -0.12 -0.33
C LYS A 10 -34.68 1.28 -0.94
N ASP A 11 -35.55 1.35 -1.95
CA ASP A 11 -36.02 2.56 -2.64
C ASP A 11 -35.09 3.25 -3.64
N SER A 12 -34.87 2.61 -4.78
CA SER A 12 -34.59 3.33 -6.05
C SER A 12 -35.09 2.55 -7.27
N ALA A 13 -36.23 1.86 -7.15
CA ALA A 13 -36.86 1.11 -8.27
C ALA A 13 -38.20 1.72 -8.73
N LYS A 14 -38.50 2.96 -8.35
CA LYS A 14 -39.68 3.70 -8.82
C LYS A 14 -39.29 5.13 -9.14
N GLU A 15 -38.69 5.34 -10.30
CA GLU A 15 -38.81 6.57 -11.10
C GLU A 15 -38.06 6.41 -12.43
N LEU A 16 -38.52 5.44 -13.23
CA LEU A 16 -38.33 5.50 -14.68
C LEU A 16 -39.62 6.09 -15.27
N GLN A 17 -39.82 7.39 -15.09
CA GLN A 17 -40.76 8.14 -15.92
C GLN A 17 -40.00 8.65 -17.13
N MET A 18 -40.23 8.00 -18.27
CA MET A 18 -39.99 8.59 -19.58
C MET A 18 -40.79 9.89 -19.67
N VAL A 19 -40.11 11.03 -19.58
CA VAL A 19 -40.71 12.32 -19.87
C VAL A 19 -40.85 12.44 -21.39
N THR A 20 -41.94 11.90 -21.93
CA THR A 20 -42.37 12.17 -23.30
C THR A 20 -43.18 13.46 -23.28
N VAL A 21 -42.53 14.60 -23.55
CA VAL A 21 -43.25 15.87 -23.76
C VAL A 21 -43.91 15.80 -25.14
N ARG A 22 -45.21 15.48 -25.18
CA ARG A 22 -46.07 15.74 -26.35
C ARG A 22 -46.32 17.24 -26.43
N SER A 23 -45.59 17.93 -27.29
CA SER A 23 -45.90 19.31 -27.65
C SER A 23 -47.13 19.35 -28.55
N ARG A 24 -48.21 19.97 -28.07
CA ARG A 24 -49.36 20.40 -28.87
C ARG A 24 -49.35 21.93 -28.84
N GLY A 25 -48.74 22.56 -29.84
CA GLY A 25 -48.60 24.00 -29.91
C GLY A 25 -48.19 24.47 -31.30
N LYS A 26 -49.07 25.25 -31.92
CA LYS A 26 -49.03 25.75 -33.29
C LYS A 26 -48.21 27.06 -33.33
N GLY A 27 -47.10 27.11 -34.08
CA GLY A 27 -46.41 28.39 -34.30
C GLY A 27 -44.93 28.28 -34.71
N LYS A 28 -44.68 28.54 -35.99
CA LYS A 28 -43.49 29.14 -36.62
C LYS A 28 -42.12 28.93 -35.92
N GLY A 29 -41.42 27.89 -36.39
CA GLY A 29 -39.99 27.89 -36.69
C GLY A 29 -39.04 28.48 -35.66
N ASP A 30 -38.67 27.66 -34.67
CA ASP A 30 -37.35 27.73 -34.05
C ASP A 30 -36.75 26.33 -34.11
N VAL A 31 -35.66 26.18 -34.88
CA VAL A 31 -34.95 24.90 -34.98
C VAL A 31 -34.15 24.75 -33.70
N VAL A 32 -34.75 24.12 -32.68
CA VAL A 32 -34.02 23.66 -31.50
C VAL A 32 -33.05 22.59 -31.97
N ARG A 33 -31.80 22.99 -32.24
CA ARG A 33 -30.68 22.07 -32.31
C ARG A 33 -30.45 21.52 -30.90
N PHE A 34 -30.99 20.33 -30.63
CA PHE A 34 -30.54 19.51 -29.51
C PHE A 34 -29.10 19.09 -29.80
N GLY A 35 -28.16 19.90 -29.34
CA GLY A 35 -26.76 19.50 -29.28
C GLY A 35 -26.64 18.29 -28.36
N THR A 36 -26.11 17.20 -28.88
CA THR A 36 -25.71 15.97 -28.16
C THR A 36 -24.75 16.23 -26.98
N GLY A 37 -24.28 17.46 -26.78
CA GLY A 37 -23.35 17.85 -25.71
C GLY A 37 -23.92 18.02 -24.30
N SER A 38 -25.24 18.14 -24.11
CA SER A 38 -25.83 18.30 -22.76
C SER A 38 -25.75 17.00 -21.94
N VAL A 39 -26.12 15.86 -22.54
CA VAL A 39 -26.14 14.54 -21.88
C VAL A 39 -24.73 14.07 -21.52
N GLU A 40 -23.76 14.30 -22.39
CA GLU A 40 -22.35 13.92 -22.18
C GLU A 40 -21.71 14.77 -21.05
N THR A 41 -22.05 16.06 -21.00
CA THR A 41 -21.60 16.98 -19.94
C THR A 41 -22.17 16.59 -18.58
N ASP A 42 -23.44 16.20 -18.52
CA ASP A 42 -24.10 15.80 -17.27
C ASP A 42 -23.59 14.45 -16.77
N THR A 43 -23.34 13.50 -17.69
CA THR A 43 -22.72 12.20 -17.37
C THR A 43 -21.31 12.39 -16.78
N LYS A 44 -20.50 13.28 -17.38
CA LYS A 44 -19.15 13.60 -16.88
C LYS A 44 -19.19 14.24 -15.49
N LYS A 45 -20.12 15.18 -15.26
CA LYS A 45 -20.31 15.81 -13.93
C LYS A 45 -20.74 14.79 -12.88
N PHE A 46 -21.65 13.89 -13.22
CA PHE A 46 -22.08 12.80 -12.34
C PHE A 46 -20.90 11.89 -11.98
N LEU A 47 -20.13 11.45 -12.98
CA LEU A 47 -18.97 10.59 -12.77
C LEU A 47 -17.91 11.23 -11.88
N GLN A 48 -17.62 12.53 -12.07
CA GLN A 48 -16.72 13.26 -11.19
C GLN A 48 -17.23 13.35 -9.75
N LYS A 49 -18.53 13.63 -9.54
CA LYS A 49 -19.12 13.65 -8.19
C LYS A 49 -19.03 12.29 -7.51
N TYR A 50 -19.32 11.22 -8.25
CA TYR A 50 -19.20 9.85 -7.76
C TYR A 50 -17.77 9.53 -7.35
N PHE A 51 -16.79 9.76 -8.23
CA PHE A 51 -15.39 9.45 -7.91
C PHE A 51 -14.80 10.30 -6.79
N ARG A 52 -15.25 11.56 -6.62
CA ARG A 52 -14.89 12.36 -5.44
C ARG A 52 -15.43 11.76 -4.14
N ALA A 53 -16.64 11.22 -4.16
CA ALA A 53 -17.22 10.54 -3.00
C ALA A 53 -16.45 9.24 -2.68
N VAL A 54 -16.03 8.50 -3.71
CA VAL A 54 -15.18 7.31 -3.57
C VAL A 54 -13.81 7.69 -2.98
N ASP A 55 -13.11 8.67 -3.56
CA ASP A 55 -11.79 9.13 -3.08
C ASP A 55 -11.84 9.52 -1.59
N LYS A 56 -12.84 10.30 -1.19
CA LYS A 56 -13.05 10.70 0.22
C LYS A 56 -13.25 9.49 1.13
N SER A 57 -14.00 8.49 0.66
CA SER A 57 -14.29 7.27 1.44
C SER A 57 -13.07 6.36 1.56
N VAL A 58 -12.34 6.16 0.46
CA VAL A 58 -11.09 5.39 0.41
C VAL A 58 -10.04 6.02 1.32
N ARG A 59 -9.86 7.35 1.24
CA ARG A 59 -8.92 8.06 2.11
C ARG A 59 -9.27 7.95 3.59
N LYS A 60 -10.56 8.01 3.93
CA LYS A 60 -11.03 7.81 5.30
C LYS A 60 -10.73 6.39 5.79
N ALA A 61 -10.86 5.39 4.93
CA ALA A 61 -10.57 4.00 5.26
C ALA A 61 -9.06 3.71 5.41
N LEU A 62 -8.22 4.29 4.55
CA LEU A 62 -6.75 4.11 4.58
C LEU A 62 -6.06 4.99 5.64
N GLY A 63 -6.71 6.04 6.15
CA GLY A 63 -6.16 6.89 7.20
C GLY A 63 -4.87 7.60 6.78
N VAL A 64 -3.84 7.54 7.65
CA VAL A 64 -2.52 8.18 7.45
C VAL A 64 -1.51 7.21 6.80
N GLU A 65 -1.96 6.02 6.41
CA GLU A 65 -1.07 4.98 5.91
C GLU A 65 -0.56 5.30 4.50
N LYS A 66 0.69 4.93 4.26
CA LYS A 66 1.41 5.20 2.99
C LYS A 66 1.44 3.99 2.05
N PHE A 67 0.37 3.20 2.03
CA PHE A 67 0.31 2.01 1.20
C PHE A 67 0.09 2.35 -0.29
N PRO A 68 0.66 1.58 -1.22
CA PRO A 68 0.36 1.76 -2.63
C PRO A 68 -1.11 1.43 -2.91
N LEU A 69 -1.80 2.30 -3.64
CA LEU A 69 -3.19 2.10 -4.06
C LEU A 69 -3.24 1.79 -5.57
N ILE A 70 -3.95 0.73 -5.95
CA ILE A 70 -4.18 0.36 -7.35
C ILE A 70 -5.68 0.40 -7.63
N LEU A 71 -6.04 0.88 -8.82
CA LEU A 71 -7.41 0.77 -9.33
C LEU A 71 -7.60 -0.55 -10.08
N ALA A 72 -8.71 -1.22 -9.79
CA ALA A 72 -9.23 -2.32 -10.60
C ALA A 72 -10.53 -1.86 -11.26
N THR A 73 -10.49 -1.59 -12.56
CA THR A 73 -11.64 -1.03 -13.30
C THR A 73 -11.44 -1.22 -14.79
N VAL A 74 -12.50 -1.00 -15.56
CA VAL A 74 -12.43 -0.82 -17.02
C VAL A 74 -11.61 0.43 -17.37
N ASP A 75 -10.82 0.35 -18.43
CA ASP A 75 -9.73 1.30 -18.73
C ASP A 75 -10.21 2.74 -18.93
N TYR A 76 -11.37 2.94 -19.55
CA TYR A 76 -11.88 4.28 -19.82
C TYR A 76 -12.23 5.05 -18.54
N LEU A 77 -12.45 4.38 -17.39
CA LEU A 77 -12.74 5.02 -16.11
C LEU A 77 -11.49 5.46 -15.35
N VAL A 78 -10.32 4.87 -15.66
CA VAL A 78 -9.04 5.19 -15.00
C VAL A 78 -8.70 6.69 -15.06
N PRO A 79 -8.69 7.37 -16.22
CA PRO A 79 -8.36 8.79 -16.28
C PRO A 79 -9.37 9.67 -15.54
N HIS A 80 -10.64 9.27 -15.49
CA HIS A 80 -11.68 10.01 -14.77
C HIS A 80 -11.48 9.96 -13.25
N TYR A 81 -11.11 8.80 -12.70
CA TYR A 81 -10.79 8.70 -11.28
C TYR A 81 -9.50 9.45 -10.95
N ARG A 82 -8.44 9.29 -11.76
CA ARG A 82 -7.17 10.01 -11.56
C ARG A 82 -7.32 11.51 -11.47
N ALA A 83 -8.19 12.09 -12.30
CA ALA A 83 -8.44 13.53 -12.31
C ALA A 83 -9.02 14.07 -10.99
N VAL A 84 -9.59 13.22 -10.14
CA VAL A 84 -10.19 13.62 -8.85
C VAL A 84 -9.52 12.96 -7.63
N ASN A 85 -8.60 12.03 -7.84
CA ASN A 85 -7.90 11.33 -6.78
C ASN A 85 -7.01 12.30 -5.99
N THR A 86 -7.11 12.25 -4.67
CA THR A 86 -6.26 13.03 -3.76
C THR A 86 -5.31 12.17 -2.94
N TYR A 87 -5.37 10.84 -3.11
CA TYR A 87 -4.47 9.92 -2.43
C TYR A 87 -3.09 9.89 -3.11
N PRO A 88 -1.99 10.22 -2.38
CA PRO A 88 -0.68 10.46 -3.00
C PRO A 88 -0.01 9.20 -3.56
N ASN A 89 -0.26 8.03 -2.98
CA ASN A 89 0.42 6.79 -3.35
C ASN A 89 -0.39 5.92 -4.32
N MET A 90 -1.25 6.55 -5.14
CA MET A 90 -1.95 5.83 -6.20
C MET A 90 -0.97 5.50 -7.33
N LEU A 91 -0.90 4.23 -7.73
CA LEU A 91 -0.04 3.78 -8.81
C LEU A 91 -0.62 4.13 -10.18
N GLU A 92 0.28 4.41 -11.14
CA GLU A 92 -0.07 4.63 -12.55
C GLU A 92 -0.51 3.35 -13.27
N ALA A 93 -0.23 2.18 -12.71
CA ALA A 93 -0.71 0.93 -13.26
C ALA A 93 -2.06 0.57 -12.63
N SER A 94 -2.95 -0.01 -13.42
CA SER A 94 -4.28 -0.47 -13.00
C SER A 94 -4.49 -1.93 -13.39
N VAL A 95 -5.38 -2.61 -12.65
CA VAL A 95 -5.89 -3.92 -13.06
C VAL A 95 -7.07 -3.69 -13.99
N SER A 96 -6.83 -3.84 -15.30
CA SER A 96 -7.84 -3.66 -16.33
C SER A 96 -8.90 -4.76 -16.32
N GLY A 97 -10.15 -4.37 -16.56
CA GLY A 97 -11.30 -5.26 -16.71
C GLY A 97 -12.41 -4.99 -15.70
N ASN A 98 -13.52 -5.72 -15.81
CA ASN A 98 -14.60 -5.62 -14.84
C ASN A 98 -14.23 -6.41 -13.57
N PRO A 99 -13.99 -5.75 -12.42
CA PRO A 99 -13.68 -6.44 -11.16
C PRO A 99 -14.84 -7.35 -10.71
N ASP A 100 -16.09 -7.08 -11.06
CA ASP A 100 -17.25 -7.90 -10.68
C ASP A 100 -17.22 -9.30 -11.29
N ASN A 101 -16.47 -9.49 -12.38
CA ASN A 101 -16.29 -10.78 -13.03
C ASN A 101 -15.11 -11.58 -12.46
N LEU A 102 -14.38 -11.04 -11.49
CA LEU A 102 -13.19 -11.66 -10.91
C LEU A 102 -13.49 -12.14 -9.49
N THR A 103 -12.96 -13.31 -9.17
CA THR A 103 -12.87 -13.74 -7.77
C THR A 103 -11.88 -12.87 -7.00
N VAL A 104 -11.98 -12.86 -5.67
CA VAL A 104 -11.07 -12.11 -4.80
C VAL A 104 -9.63 -12.59 -5.00
N GLU A 105 -9.43 -13.88 -5.21
CA GLU A 105 -8.13 -14.51 -5.42
C GLU A 105 -7.51 -14.08 -6.76
N GLU A 106 -8.29 -14.03 -7.83
CA GLU A 106 -7.83 -13.56 -9.13
C GLU A 106 -7.50 -12.07 -9.12
N LEU A 107 -8.34 -11.27 -8.47
CA LEU A 107 -8.12 -9.84 -8.31
C LEU A 107 -6.84 -9.58 -7.51
N HIS A 108 -6.63 -10.34 -6.42
CA HIS A 108 -5.41 -10.27 -5.62
C HIS A 108 -4.18 -10.66 -6.45
N LYS A 109 -4.25 -11.76 -7.22
CA LYS A 109 -3.13 -12.21 -8.08
C LYS A 109 -2.76 -11.17 -9.13
N LYS A 110 -3.75 -10.59 -9.81
CA LYS A 110 -3.53 -9.53 -10.81
C LYS A 110 -2.95 -8.27 -10.18
N SER A 111 -3.52 -7.82 -9.08
CA SER A 111 -3.03 -6.67 -8.31
C SER A 111 -1.59 -6.88 -7.87
N LEU A 112 -1.26 -8.08 -7.36
CA LEU A 112 0.10 -8.40 -6.92
C LEU A 112 1.11 -8.33 -8.06
N GLY A 113 0.74 -8.73 -9.27
CA GLY A 113 1.59 -8.57 -10.46
C GLY A 113 1.96 -7.11 -10.73
N VAL A 114 1.05 -6.19 -10.43
CA VAL A 114 1.24 -4.75 -10.63
C VAL A 114 2.01 -4.08 -9.47
N VAL A 115 1.75 -4.46 -8.21
CA VAL A 115 2.48 -3.84 -7.06
C VAL A 115 3.90 -4.39 -6.92
N ARG A 116 4.14 -5.65 -7.29
CA ARG A 116 5.41 -6.35 -7.03
C ARG A 116 6.66 -5.60 -7.53
N PRO A 117 6.67 -4.96 -8.72
CA PRO A 117 7.81 -4.14 -9.17
C PRO A 117 8.11 -2.97 -8.22
N VAL A 118 7.09 -2.33 -7.63
CA VAL A 118 7.25 -1.20 -6.70
C VAL A 118 7.92 -1.64 -5.40
N PHE A 119 7.49 -2.78 -4.84
CA PHE A 119 8.16 -3.34 -3.66
C PHE A 119 9.59 -3.79 -3.98
N SER A 120 9.80 -4.38 -5.16
CA SER A 120 11.13 -4.82 -5.60
C SER A 120 12.09 -3.65 -5.77
N SER A 121 11.66 -2.56 -6.39
CA SER A 121 12.51 -1.37 -6.58
C SER A 121 12.87 -0.70 -5.25
N THR A 122 11.92 -0.62 -4.31
CA THR A 122 12.16 -0.09 -2.96
C THR A 122 13.20 -0.92 -2.21
N LEU A 123 13.10 -2.25 -2.28
CA LEU A 123 14.07 -3.15 -1.68
C LEU A 123 15.46 -3.02 -2.32
N GLU A 124 15.55 -2.99 -3.65
CA GLU A 124 16.84 -2.86 -4.34
C GLU A 124 17.49 -1.51 -4.07
N ALA A 125 16.72 -0.42 -3.99
CA ALA A 125 17.24 0.89 -3.56
C ALA A 125 17.81 0.84 -2.14
N ALA A 126 17.09 0.19 -1.21
CA ALA A 126 17.57 0.01 0.16
C ALA A 126 18.87 -0.82 0.22
N ARG A 127 18.97 -1.90 -0.57
CA ARG A 127 20.18 -2.73 -0.65
C ARG A 127 21.36 -1.96 -1.26
N ASN A 128 21.11 -1.15 -2.29
CA ASN A 128 22.15 -0.31 -2.88
C ASN A 128 22.65 0.75 -1.90
N LYS A 129 21.73 1.43 -1.19
CA LYS A 129 22.07 2.36 -0.11
C LYS A 129 22.94 1.69 0.97
N TYR A 130 22.58 0.48 1.40
CA TYR A 130 23.40 -0.28 2.36
C TYR A 130 24.81 -0.54 1.81
N LYS A 131 24.92 -1.04 0.57
CA LYS A 131 26.20 -1.33 -0.07
C LYS A 131 27.09 -0.09 -0.17
N GLU A 132 26.52 1.03 -0.61
CA GLU A 132 27.23 2.31 -0.70
C GLU A 132 27.80 2.73 0.67
N LEU A 133 26.97 2.68 1.73
CA LEU A 133 27.40 2.99 3.09
C LEU A 133 28.50 2.06 3.60
N THR A 134 28.40 0.75 3.30
CA THR A 134 29.45 -0.20 3.69
C THR A 134 30.75 0.01 2.91
N ASN A 135 30.70 0.39 1.63
CA ASN A 135 31.88 0.61 0.80
C ASN A 135 32.71 1.80 1.31
N VAL A 136 32.06 2.84 1.83
CA VAL A 136 32.73 3.98 2.45
C VAL A 136 32.99 3.80 3.95
N SER A 137 32.72 2.61 4.51
CA SER A 137 32.85 2.34 5.95
C SER A 137 32.08 3.32 6.84
N SER A 138 30.91 3.75 6.39
CA SER A 138 30.04 4.66 7.16
C SER A 138 29.54 4.01 8.44
N LYS A 139 29.51 4.78 9.53
CA LYS A 139 28.94 4.36 10.82
C LYS A 139 27.42 4.12 10.78
N GLN A 140 26.76 4.55 9.70
CA GLN A 140 25.32 4.34 9.52
C GLN A 140 24.97 2.92 9.08
N ALA A 141 25.90 2.14 8.53
CA ALA A 141 25.66 0.74 8.19
C ALA A 141 26.18 -0.18 9.31
N CYS A 142 25.36 -1.12 9.75
CA CYS A 142 25.73 -2.08 10.78
C CYS A 142 25.24 -3.50 10.43
N LYS A 143 25.97 -4.51 10.90
CA LYS A 143 25.59 -5.93 10.78
C LYS A 143 25.73 -6.72 12.09
N GLU A 144 26.06 -6.02 13.17
CA GLU A 144 26.34 -6.60 14.48
C GLU A 144 25.05 -6.62 15.29
N LEU A 145 24.59 -7.81 15.69
CA LEU A 145 23.26 -8.00 16.28
C LEU A 145 23.06 -7.16 17.55
N LYS A 146 24.03 -7.11 18.46
CA LYS A 146 23.90 -6.35 19.71
C LYS A 146 23.72 -4.85 19.43
N ALA A 147 24.58 -4.29 18.58
CA ALA A 147 24.48 -2.90 18.17
C ALA A 147 23.14 -2.58 17.48
N ILE A 148 22.70 -3.44 16.56
CA ILE A 148 21.43 -3.26 15.85
C ILE A 148 20.26 -3.32 16.81
N LEU A 149 20.23 -4.31 17.71
CA LEU A 149 19.12 -4.48 18.64
C LEU A 149 18.98 -3.29 19.60
N GLY A 150 20.12 -2.75 20.09
CA GLY A 150 20.16 -1.50 20.83
C GLY A 150 19.67 -0.31 20.01
N ALA A 151 20.17 -0.16 18.78
CA ALA A 151 19.74 0.90 17.88
C ALA A 151 18.25 0.82 17.53
N SER A 152 17.70 -0.39 17.33
CA SER A 152 16.28 -0.65 17.08
C SER A 152 15.45 -0.24 18.28
N PHE A 153 15.87 -0.61 19.50
CA PHE A 153 15.17 -0.24 20.75
C PHE A 153 15.08 1.28 20.92
N TYR A 154 16.18 2.01 20.69
CA TYR A 154 16.23 3.47 20.78
C TYR A 154 15.74 4.20 19.51
N GLY A 155 15.13 3.50 18.55
CA GLY A 155 14.52 4.09 17.36
C GLY A 155 15.51 4.73 16.36
N ARG A 156 16.76 4.28 16.36
CA ARG A 156 17.84 4.80 15.49
C ARG A 156 17.92 4.08 14.14
N VAL A 157 17.27 2.92 14.01
CA VAL A 157 17.23 2.15 12.76
C VAL A 157 16.23 2.79 11.78
N ASP A 158 16.72 3.11 10.59
CA ASP A 158 15.91 3.55 9.44
C ASP A 158 15.39 2.31 8.68
N ILE A 159 16.31 1.44 8.28
CA ILE A 159 16.02 0.23 7.50
C ILE A 159 16.71 -0.96 8.15
N LEU A 160 15.97 -2.05 8.36
CA LEU A 160 16.47 -3.33 8.83
C LEU A 160 16.27 -4.40 7.75
N PHE A 161 17.31 -5.18 7.47
CA PHE A 161 17.25 -6.41 6.70
C PHE A 161 17.38 -7.58 7.67
N ALA A 162 16.43 -8.52 7.61
CA ALA A 162 16.43 -9.72 8.45
C ALA A 162 16.26 -10.97 7.60
N ALA A 163 17.10 -11.98 7.83
CA ALA A 163 17.04 -13.23 7.10
C ALA A 163 15.88 -14.11 7.59
N VAL A 164 14.94 -14.44 6.71
CA VAL A 164 13.81 -15.32 7.00
C VAL A 164 14.32 -16.72 7.33
N GLY A 165 13.80 -17.28 8.42
CA GLY A 165 14.13 -18.63 8.88
C GLY A 165 15.44 -18.71 9.67
N ALA A 166 16.25 -17.65 9.71
CA ALA A 166 17.32 -17.53 10.69
C ALA A 166 16.72 -17.22 12.06
N ARG A 167 17.31 -17.79 13.12
CA ARG A 167 16.88 -17.54 14.50
C ARG A 167 18.07 -17.40 15.42
N VAL A 168 18.02 -16.44 16.33
CA VAL A 168 19.03 -16.29 17.39
C VAL A 168 18.31 -16.20 18.72
N TRP A 169 18.25 -17.32 19.44
CA TRP A 169 17.60 -17.37 20.75
C TRP A 169 18.43 -16.65 21.81
N GLY A 170 17.78 -15.88 22.68
CA GLY A 170 18.45 -15.25 23.79
C GLY A 170 17.58 -14.32 24.61
N THR A 171 18.24 -13.52 25.43
CA THR A 171 17.65 -12.40 26.17
C THR A 171 18.34 -11.10 25.79
N TYR A 172 17.60 -10.01 25.93
CA TYR A 172 18.12 -8.67 25.79
C TYR A 172 17.73 -7.85 27.01
N ASP A 173 18.71 -7.21 27.63
CA ASP A 173 18.51 -6.20 28.66
C ASP A 173 18.69 -4.80 28.04
N PRO A 174 17.61 -4.02 27.86
CA PRO A 174 17.69 -2.68 27.30
C PRO A 174 18.40 -1.66 28.20
N GLN A 175 18.39 -1.86 29.53
CA GLN A 175 19.02 -0.95 30.50
C GLN A 175 20.53 -1.09 30.47
N ALA A 176 21.01 -2.35 30.49
CA ALA A 176 22.44 -2.64 30.37
C ALA A 176 22.95 -2.64 28.92
N ASN A 177 22.04 -2.62 27.93
CA ASN A 177 22.33 -2.83 26.51
C ASN A 177 23.19 -4.10 26.28
N THR A 178 22.76 -5.22 26.86
CA THR A 178 23.46 -6.51 26.77
C THR A 178 22.56 -7.60 26.21
N ILE A 179 23.17 -8.51 25.43
CA ILE A 179 22.50 -9.70 24.91
C ILE A 179 23.14 -10.94 25.52
N ALA A 180 22.33 -11.94 25.84
CA ALA A 180 22.79 -13.28 26.19
C ALA A 180 22.23 -14.27 25.17
N ILE A 181 23.11 -14.84 24.34
CA ILE A 181 22.73 -15.76 23.26
C ILE A 181 22.70 -17.20 23.81
N SER A 182 21.74 -17.99 23.34
CA SER A 182 21.61 -19.40 23.65
C SER A 182 21.45 -20.25 22.40
N GLN A 183 21.97 -21.48 22.45
CA GLN A 183 21.85 -22.45 21.36
C GLN A 183 20.45 -23.09 21.29
N LYS A 184 19.69 -23.08 22.39
CA LYS A 184 18.37 -23.72 22.48
C LYS A 184 17.33 -22.74 23.00
N PRO A 185 16.08 -22.79 22.50
CA PRO A 185 14.99 -22.04 23.07
C PRO A 185 14.75 -22.49 24.52
N ARG A 186 14.47 -21.54 25.40
CA ARG A 186 14.11 -21.75 26.81
C ARG A 186 12.95 -20.84 27.18
N LEU A 187 12.24 -21.16 28.25
CA LEU A 187 11.18 -20.29 28.77
C LEU A 187 11.77 -18.91 29.10
N GLY A 188 11.15 -17.85 28.57
CA GLY A 188 11.63 -16.47 28.72
C GLY A 188 12.68 -16.02 27.70
N TYR A 189 13.14 -16.89 26.79
CA TYR A 189 14.00 -16.49 25.68
C TYR A 189 13.16 -16.14 24.46
N VAL A 190 13.64 -15.15 23.70
CA VAL A 190 13.01 -14.67 22.47
C VAL A 190 13.98 -14.82 21.31
N ASP A 191 13.45 -14.75 20.09
CA ASP A 191 14.31 -14.60 18.92
C ASP A 191 14.77 -13.14 18.83
N LEU A 192 16.06 -12.92 18.99
CA LEU A 192 16.67 -11.60 18.97
C LEU A 192 16.56 -10.94 17.58
N LEU A 193 16.46 -11.71 16.50
CA LEU A 193 16.23 -11.15 15.16
C LEU A 193 14.81 -10.59 15.04
N ASP A 194 13.81 -11.34 15.50
CA ASP A 194 12.42 -10.89 15.53
C ASP A 194 12.25 -9.71 16.50
N LEU A 195 12.98 -9.72 17.62
CA LEU A 195 12.96 -8.60 18.58
C LEU A 195 13.51 -7.31 17.96
N ALA A 196 14.61 -7.37 17.21
CA ALA A 196 15.12 -6.22 16.44
C ALA A 196 14.09 -5.72 15.42
N ALA A 197 13.45 -6.65 14.68
CA ALA A 197 12.42 -6.31 13.71
C ALA A 197 11.22 -5.63 14.38
N ALA A 198 10.73 -6.17 15.51
CA ALA A 198 9.62 -5.62 16.26
C ALA A 198 9.93 -4.19 16.75
N TYR A 199 11.08 -3.96 17.40
CA TYR A 199 11.46 -2.62 17.83
C TYR A 199 11.62 -1.64 16.66
N THR A 200 12.15 -2.11 15.54
CA THR A 200 12.29 -1.28 14.33
C THR A 200 10.93 -0.83 13.81
N LEU A 201 9.97 -1.75 13.68
CA LEU A 201 8.61 -1.44 13.23
C LEU A 201 7.89 -0.49 14.19
N ILE A 202 7.95 -0.77 15.50
CA ILE A 202 7.32 0.07 16.54
C ILE A 202 7.88 1.50 16.51
N ASN A 203 9.17 1.64 16.25
CA ASN A 203 9.83 2.95 16.18
C ASN A 203 9.78 3.59 14.77
N GLY A 204 8.98 3.05 13.85
CA GLY A 204 8.73 3.63 12.54
C GLY A 204 9.86 3.44 11.52
N GLY A 205 10.76 2.49 11.75
CA GLY A 205 11.70 2.01 10.73
C GLY A 205 11.05 1.00 9.78
N THR A 206 11.72 0.72 8.67
CA THR A 206 11.28 -0.25 7.67
C THR A 206 12.00 -1.59 7.87
N VAL A 207 11.29 -2.70 7.80
CA VAL A 207 11.88 -4.05 7.87
C VAL A 207 11.69 -4.79 6.54
N HIS A 208 12.79 -5.28 5.98
CA HIS A 208 12.81 -6.17 4.83
C HIS A 208 13.19 -7.58 5.28
N ALA A 209 12.21 -8.49 5.28
CA ALA A 209 12.41 -9.91 5.51
C ALA A 209 12.86 -10.58 4.20
N LEU A 210 14.08 -11.11 4.17
CA LEU A 210 14.72 -11.61 2.95
C LEU A 210 15.13 -13.08 3.08
N ASP A 211 15.10 -13.80 1.97
CA ASP A 211 15.84 -15.06 1.88
C ASP A 211 17.32 -14.83 2.24
N PRO A 212 17.98 -15.71 3.01
CA PRO A 212 19.39 -15.56 3.37
C PRO A 212 20.33 -15.27 2.19
N ARG A 213 20.04 -15.80 0.99
CA ARG A 213 20.82 -15.57 -0.24
C ARG A 213 20.62 -14.18 -0.82
N LYS A 214 19.55 -13.49 -0.44
CA LYS A 214 19.21 -12.13 -0.86
C LYS A 214 19.63 -11.08 0.18
N MET A 215 20.23 -11.48 1.30
CA MET A 215 20.77 -10.52 2.27
C MET A 215 21.83 -9.61 1.62
N PRO A 216 21.96 -8.35 2.09
CA PRO A 216 22.97 -7.44 1.56
C PRO A 216 24.40 -7.75 2.06
N ASP A 217 24.54 -8.54 3.13
CA ASP A 217 25.81 -8.97 3.71
C ASP A 217 25.73 -10.45 4.13
N ARG A 218 26.86 -11.07 4.50
CA ARG A 218 26.95 -12.44 5.04
C ARG A 218 26.58 -12.51 6.53
N SER A 219 25.54 -11.79 6.92
CA SER A 219 24.99 -11.77 8.28
C SER A 219 23.49 -12.03 8.21
N PRO A 220 22.88 -12.73 9.20
CA PRO A 220 21.43 -12.90 9.25
C PRO A 220 20.68 -11.59 9.51
N ILE A 221 21.39 -10.51 9.85
CA ILE A 221 20.82 -9.18 10.09
C ILE A 221 21.76 -8.08 9.58
N ALA A 222 21.17 -7.02 9.03
CA ALA A 222 21.89 -5.82 8.63
C ALA A 222 20.98 -4.61 8.80
N ALA A 223 21.54 -3.44 9.09
CA ALA A 223 20.77 -2.22 9.34
C ALA A 223 21.42 -0.99 8.73
N ILE A 224 20.58 -0.02 8.38
CA ILE A 224 20.94 1.37 8.09
C ILE A 224 20.34 2.23 9.21
N TYR A 225 21.16 3.06 9.82
CA TYR A 225 20.75 4.01 10.85
C TYR A 225 20.34 5.35 10.24
N ARG A 226 19.48 6.08 10.96
CA ARG A 226 18.99 7.41 10.58
C ARG A 226 20.10 8.47 10.62
N TYR A 227 21.07 8.29 11.51
CA TYR A 227 22.20 9.19 11.80
C TYR A 227 23.37 8.41 12.40
#